data_AF-A0A7V5C0M5-F1
#
_entry.id   AF-A0A7V5C0M5-F1
#
_cell.length_a   1.000
_cell.length_b   1.000
_cell.length_c   1.000
_cell.angle_alpha   90.00
_cell.angle_beta   90.00
_cell.angle_gamma   90.00
#
_symmetry.space_group_name_H-M   'P 1'
#
loop_
_entity.id
_entity.type
_entity.pdbx_description
1 polymer ?
#
loop_
_entity_poly.entity_id
_entity_poly.type
_entity_poly.pdbx_seq_one_letter_code
_entity_poly.pdbx_strand_id
1 'polypeptide(L)' 'MDLVDVLGLDDLAAQMIGAVGLAMVLGNAYAIFQHRRGRRPEGVTGDFRPSRAWWLLAVGALITTWAAASLLG' A
#
# COMPACT_ATOMS: atom_id res chain seq x y z
N MET A 1 21.45 -10.00 22.93
CA MET A 1 21.24 -8.86 22.02
C MET A 1 21.92 -9.24 20.72
N ASP A 2 21.13 -9.64 19.74
CA ASP A 2 21.64 -9.84 18.38
C ASP A 2 21.84 -8.48 17.70
N LEU A 3 22.62 -8.42 16.62
CA LEU A 3 22.86 -7.21 15.83
C LEU A 3 21.53 -6.65 15.27
N VAL A 4 20.59 -7.53 14.95
CA VAL A 4 19.23 -7.22 14.47
C VAL A 4 18.45 -6.42 15.52
N ASP A 5 18.50 -6.85 16.79
CA ASP A 5 17.85 -6.18 17.91
C ASP A 5 18.48 -4.79 18.17
N VAL A 6 19.82 -4.72 18.16
CA VAL A 6 20.56 -3.48 18.45
C VAL A 6 20.31 -2.42 17.38
N LEU A 7 20.15 -2.84 16.13
CA LEU A 7 19.88 -1.94 15.00
C LEU A 7 18.38 -1.74 14.73
N GLY A 8 17.49 -2.41 15.46
CA GLY A 8 16.04 -2.29 15.30
C GLY A 8 15.54 -2.67 13.90
N LEU A 9 16.20 -3.66 13.25
CA LEU A 9 15.93 -3.98 11.85
C LEU A 9 14.53 -4.59 11.63
N ASP A 10 13.98 -5.26 12.63
CA ASP A 10 12.62 -5.82 12.57
C ASP A 10 11.56 -4.71 12.48
N ASP A 11 11.67 -3.68 13.33
CA ASP A 11 10.79 -2.51 13.29
C ASP A 11 10.96 -1.74 11.98
N LEU A 12 12.20 -1.56 11.53
CA LEU A 12 12.49 -0.90 10.26
C LEU A 12 11.87 -1.65 9.08
N ALA A 13 11.97 -2.99 9.06
CA ALA A 13 11.36 -3.81 8.04
C ALA A 13 9.83 -3.69 8.06
N ALA A 14 9.21 -3.78 9.24
CA ALA A 14 7.77 -3.61 9.40
C ALA A 14 7.30 -2.22 8.94
N GLN A 15 8.05 -1.16 9.27
CA GLN A 15 7.75 0.21 8.81
C GLN A 15 7.86 0.35 7.29
N MET A 16 8.90 -0.21 6.66
CA MET A 16 9.07 -0.16 5.20
C MET A 16 7.96 -0.94 4.47
N ILE A 17 7.64 -2.14 4.95
CA ILE A 17 6.55 -2.96 4.42
C ILE A 17 5.21 -2.22 4.58
N GLY A 18 4.97 -1.63 5.76
CA GLY A 18 3.78 -0.84 6.04
C GLY A 18 3.66 0.39 5.13
N ALA A 19 4.76 1.10 4.87
CA ALA A 19 4.78 2.24 3.97
C ALA A 19 4.40 1.85 2.53
N VAL A 20 4.89 0.70 2.04
CA VAL A 20 4.51 0.16 0.73
C VAL A 20 3.02 -0.22 0.70
N GLY A 21 2.54 -0.89 1.75
CA GLY A 21 1.11 -1.23 1.90
C GLY A 21 0.22 0.01 1.85
N LEU A 22 0.57 1.04 2.60
CA LEU A 22 -0.15 2.32 2.62
C LEU A 22 -0.13 3.01 1.26
N ALA A 23 1.02 3.04 0.58
CA ALA A 23 1.13 3.62 -0.76
C ALA A 23 0.21 2.90 -1.76
N MET A 24 0.11 1.56 -1.67
CA MET A 24 -0.82 0.78 -2.48
C MET A 24 -2.28 1.12 -2.16
N VAL A 25 -2.65 1.19 -0.88
CA VAL A 25 -4.03 1.54 -0.48
C VAL A 25 -4.41 2.92 -0.99
N LEU A 26 -3.60 3.93 -0.67
CA LEU A 26 -3.90 5.33 -1.01
C LEU A 26 -3.92 5.54 -2.52
N GLY A 27 -2.92 5.02 -3.24
CA GLY A 27 -2.83 5.16 -4.69
C GLY A 27 -4.00 4.50 -5.43
N ASN A 28 -4.36 3.27 -5.05
CA ASN A 28 -5.46 2.55 -5.70
C ASN A 28 -6.83 3.11 -5.30
N ALA A 29 -7.01 3.50 -4.03
CA ALA A 29 -8.25 4.14 -3.58
C ALA A 29 -8.50 5.45 -4.33
N TYR A 30 -7.46 6.29 -4.45
CA TYR A 30 -7.51 7.52 -5.22
C TYR A 30 -7.84 7.26 -6.70
N ALA A 31 -7.20 6.25 -7.30
CA ALA A 31 -7.44 5.90 -8.70
C ALA A 31 -8.88 5.42 -8.93
N ILE A 32 -9.43 4.56 -8.06
CA ILE A 32 -10.83 4.11 -8.10
C ILE A 32 -11.79 5.29 -7.96
N PHE A 33 -11.50 6.21 -7.03
CA PHE A 33 -12.32 7.39 -6.79
C PHE A 33 -12.36 8.32 -8.01
N GLN A 34 -11.23 8.58 -8.64
CA GLN A 34 -11.16 9.42 -9.83
C GLN A 34 -11.83 8.75 -11.04
N HIS A 35 -11.66 7.43 -11.19
CA HIS A 35 -12.36 6.67 -12.22
C HIS A 35 -13.88 6.75 -12.05
N ARG A 36 -14.40 6.63 -10.82
CA ARG A 36 -15.83 6.81 -10.51
C ARG A 36 -16.35 8.22 -10.81
N ARG A 37 -15.47 9.22 -10.80
CA ARG A 37 -15.78 10.60 -11.21
C ARG A 37 -15.67 10.83 -12.73
N GLY A 38 -15.40 9.79 -13.52
CA GLY A 38 -15.19 9.90 -14.96
C GLY A 38 -13.92 10.65 -15.35
N ARG A 39 -13.00 10.88 -14.39
CA ARG A 39 -11.74 11.59 -14.64
C ARG A 39 -10.66 10.59 -15.01
N ARG A 40 -9.87 10.93 -16.02
CA ARG A 40 -8.67 10.20 -16.43
C ARG A 40 -7.44 11.12 -16.35
N PRO A 41 -6.24 10.59 -16.07
CA PRO A 41 -5.02 11.39 -16.12
C PRO A 41 -4.79 11.93 -17.54
N GLU A 42 -4.35 13.18 -17.64
CA GLU A 42 -3.96 13.77 -18.92
C GLU A 42 -2.63 13.15 -19.41
N GLY A 43 -2.50 12.97 -20.73
CA GLY A 43 -1.27 12.46 -21.33
C GLY A 43 -1.01 10.95 -21.16
N VAL A 44 -1.94 10.19 -20.56
CA VAL A 44 -1.79 8.73 -20.38
C VAL A 44 -2.62 7.97 -21.43
N THR A 45 -1.95 7.11 -22.21
CA THR A 45 -2.58 6.14 -23.10
C THR A 45 -2.83 4.83 -22.34
N GLY A 46 -4.08 4.57 -21.97
CA GLY A 46 -4.49 3.29 -21.37
C GLY A 46 -5.80 3.37 -20.62
N ASP A 47 -6.55 2.27 -20.64
CA ASP A 47 -7.80 2.14 -19.90
C ASP A 47 -7.54 1.82 -18.42
N PHE A 48 -8.38 2.40 -17.56
CA PHE A 48 -8.39 2.04 -16.15
C PHE A 48 -8.86 0.59 -15.99
N ARG A 49 -8.11 -0.20 -15.21
CA ARG A 49 -8.41 -1.62 -14.93
C ARG A 49 -9.00 -1.75 -13.52
N PRO A 50 -10.33 -1.68 -13.35
CA PRO A 50 -10.96 -1.63 -12.02
C PRO A 50 -10.66 -2.88 -11.19
N SER A 51 -10.66 -4.07 -11.80
CA SER A 51 -10.35 -5.33 -11.10
C SER A 51 -8.95 -5.33 -10.49
N ARG A 52 -7.95 -4.82 -11.23
CA ARG A 52 -6.57 -4.70 -10.74
C ARG A 52 -6.47 -3.70 -9.59
N ALA A 53 -7.14 -2.56 -9.70
CA ALA A 53 -7.11 -1.54 -8.66
C ALA A 53 -7.73 -2.03 -7.35
N TRP A 54 -8.86 -2.73 -7.41
CA TRP A 54 -9.47 -3.35 -6.22
C TRP A 54 -8.61 -4.45 -5.61
N TRP A 55 -7.99 -5.29 -6.44
CA TRP A 55 -7.05 -6.31 -5.96
C TRP A 55 -5.87 -5.68 -5.22
N LEU A 56 -5.22 -4.69 -5.82
CA LEU A 56 -4.07 -4.00 -5.21
C LEU A 56 -4.45 -3.23 -3.95
N LEU A 57 -5.67 -2.68 -3.88
CA LEU A 57 -6.21 -2.07 -2.67
C LEU A 57 -6.38 -3.09 -1.55
N ALA A 58 -6.94 -4.27 -1.84
CA ALA A 58 -7.10 -5.34 -0.87
C ALA A 58 -5.74 -5.89 -0.37
N VAL A 59 -4.80 -6.13 -1.28
CA VAL A 59 -3.44 -6.57 -0.92
C VAL A 59 -2.72 -5.50 -0.08
N GLY A 60 -2.80 -4.23 -0.48
CA GLY A 60 -2.24 -3.13 0.30
C GLY A 60 -2.83 -3.05 1.71
N ALA A 61 -4.14 -3.25 1.86
CA ALA A 61 -4.82 -3.24 3.15
C ALA A 61 -4.38 -4.41 4.04
N LEU A 62 -4.19 -5.59 3.47
CA LEU A 62 -3.66 -6.77 4.18
C LEU A 62 -2.23 -6.51 4.68
N ILE A 63 -1.35 -6.02 3.81
CA ILE A 63 0.04 -5.70 4.16
C ILE A 63 0.11 -4.63 5.24
N THR A 64 -0.69 -3.56 5.11
CA THR A 64 -0.74 -2.47 6.08
C THR A 64 -1.22 -2.97 7.44
N THR A 65 -2.25 -3.81 7.47
CA THR A 65 -2.77 -4.41 8.71
C THR A 65 -1.72 -5.30 9.36
N TRP A 66 -1.01 -6.13 8.58
CA TRP A 66 0.06 -6.97 9.10
C TRP A 66 1.19 -6.13 9.69
N ALA A 67 1.69 -5.11 8.97
CA ALA A 67 2.74 -4.23 9.46
C ALA A 67 2.34 -3.48 10.73
N ALA A 68 1.08 -3.00 10.80
CA ALA A 68 0.56 -2.37 12.00
C ALA A 68 0.49 -3.35 13.19
N ALA A 69 0.06 -4.59 12.96
CA ALA A 69 0.06 -5.62 13.99
C ALA A 69 1.48 -5.95 14.48
N SER A 70 2.47 -6.01 13.57
CA SER A 70 3.88 -6.24 13.91
C SER A 70 4.53 -5.11 14.71
N LEU A 71 4.05 -3.87 14.56
CA LEU A 71 4.60 -2.70 15.27
C LEU A 71 3.90 -2.43 16.61
N LEU A 72 2.66 -2.91 16.78
CA LEU A 72 1.82 -2.63 17.95
C LEU A 72 1.63 -3.83 18.89
N GLY A 73 1.91 -5.05 18.42
CA GLY A 73 1.82 -6.30 19.18
C GLY A 73 3.19 -6.79 19.60
#